data_AF-W2SX93-F1
#
_entry.id   AF-W2SX93-F1
#
_cell.length_a   1.000
_cell.length_b   1.000
_cell.length_c   1.000
_cell.angle_alpha   90.00
_cell.angle_beta   90.00
_cell.angle_gamma   90.00
#
_symmetry.space_group_name_H-M   'P 1'
#
loop_
_entity.id
_entity.type
_entity.pdbx_description
1 polymer ?
#
loop_
_entity_poly.entity_id
_entity_poly.type
_entity_poly.pdbx_seq_one_letter_code
_entity_poly.pdbx_strand_id
1 'polypeptide(L)'
;MEAPEQLQLIMEPFSKVYFDPSLYPSMVIAYNYCFSTVLGKVCELERMAREKDTSIKLGAIKYTVSVLGARIMVKASVKHARGKRLRRILEARQLALKLVANVTYGYTSANFSGRMPCVEVADAILGKGRETLERAITRVNEGNYGGAKVIYGDTDSMFVLVPGATKSEAFAIGRRIADDVTKDNPTPVVLKLEKVYMGCVLETKKRYAGWMYENEDDKEGVLDSKGLETIRRDTCPVVAKILEKSLHLIFTRNWRGLSVYLNTKLSRLRDLPYTDFVFSKEFRGEYTDNAPVPQLKVAL
;
A
#
# COMPACT_ATOMS: atom_id res chain seq x y z
N MET A 1 -7.91 -15.34 -24.85
CA MET A 1 -7.15 -14.31 -24.12
C MET A 1 -6.29 -15.02 -23.10
N GLU A 2 -5.04 -14.60 -22.97
CA GLU A 2 -4.07 -15.26 -22.08
C GLU A 2 -4.33 -14.88 -20.60
N ALA A 3 -3.66 -15.58 -19.69
CA ALA A 3 -3.64 -15.20 -18.28
C ALA A 3 -2.59 -14.09 -18.06
N PRO A 4 -2.79 -13.17 -17.11
CA PRO A 4 -1.77 -12.18 -16.76
C PRO A 4 -0.50 -12.87 -16.26
N GLU A 5 0.64 -12.50 -16.85
CA GLU A 5 1.96 -13.07 -16.55
C GLU A 5 2.69 -12.29 -15.45
N GLN A 6 2.36 -11.01 -15.24
CA GLN A 6 3.06 -10.16 -14.28
C GLN A 6 2.39 -10.16 -12.91
N LEU A 7 3.21 -10.27 -11.87
CA LEU A 7 2.79 -10.17 -10.48
C LEU A 7 3.40 -8.94 -9.82
N GLN A 8 2.56 -8.24 -9.04
CA GLN A 8 2.97 -7.11 -8.22
C GLN A 8 4.09 -7.51 -7.24
N LEU A 9 5.14 -6.69 -7.12
CA LEU A 9 6.23 -6.98 -6.18
C LEU A 9 5.78 -6.76 -4.74
N ILE A 10 5.79 -7.83 -3.95
CA ILE A 10 5.70 -7.78 -2.49
C ILE A 10 6.93 -8.53 -1.95
N MET A 11 7.88 -7.78 -1.41
CA MET A 11 9.10 -8.35 -0.83
C MET A 11 8.75 -9.25 0.36
N GLU A 12 9.54 -10.30 0.64
CA GLU A 12 9.48 -10.90 1.97
C GLU A 12 10.11 -9.94 2.98
N PRO A 13 9.45 -9.71 4.13
CA PRO A 13 9.99 -8.82 5.15
C PRO A 13 11.10 -9.50 5.94
N PHE A 14 12.25 -8.84 6.04
CA PHE A 14 13.04 -8.98 7.28
C PHE A 14 12.22 -8.30 8.38
N SER A 15 11.75 -9.03 9.40
CA SER A 15 10.72 -8.63 10.40
C SER A 15 11.04 -7.38 11.26
N LYS A 16 11.20 -6.24 10.58
CA LYS A 16 11.45 -4.83 10.94
C LYS A 16 10.84 -3.94 9.82
N VAL A 17 10.50 -2.67 10.05
CA VAL A 17 9.07 -2.23 10.01
C VAL A 17 8.63 -1.23 8.91
N TYR A 18 7.32 -1.26 8.59
CA TYR A 18 6.42 -0.20 8.03
C TYR A 18 6.10 -0.20 6.49
N PHE A 19 5.18 0.71 6.03
CA PHE A 19 4.48 0.76 4.70
C PHE A 19 4.08 2.21 4.25
N ASP A 20 3.88 2.47 2.93
CA ASP A 20 3.55 3.82 2.34
C ASP A 20 2.59 3.89 1.06
N PRO A 21 2.84 4.46 -0.18
CA PRO A 21 1.76 5.11 -1.00
C PRO A 21 1.58 4.77 -2.52
N SER A 22 0.38 5.06 -3.09
CA SER A 22 -0.16 4.60 -4.42
C SER A 22 0.52 4.97 -5.77
N LEU A 23 0.82 3.95 -6.59
CA LEU A 23 1.61 4.01 -7.84
C LEU A 23 0.85 3.96 -9.20
N TYR A 24 0.07 2.91 -9.49
CA TYR A 24 -0.22 2.49 -10.88
C TYR A 24 -0.79 3.55 -11.85
N PRO A 25 -1.75 4.43 -11.48
CA PRO A 25 -2.26 5.45 -12.40
C PRO A 25 -1.21 6.44 -12.92
N SER A 26 -0.08 6.59 -12.21
CA SER A 26 1.04 7.43 -12.66
C SER A 26 1.85 6.75 -13.77
N MET A 27 1.99 5.42 -13.73
CA MET A 27 2.70 4.63 -14.77
C MET A 27 2.00 4.71 -16.12
N VAL A 28 0.66 4.59 -16.11
CA VAL A 28 -0.21 4.72 -17.30
C VAL A 28 0.08 6.02 -18.05
N ILE A 29 0.19 7.14 -17.32
CA ILE A 29 0.41 8.47 -17.89
C ILE A 29 1.87 8.64 -18.33
N ALA A 30 2.84 8.26 -17.49
CA ALA A 30 4.25 8.52 -17.73
C ALA A 30 4.84 7.70 -18.90
N TYR A 31 4.32 6.50 -19.13
CA TYR A 31 4.75 5.59 -20.21
C TYR A 31 3.72 5.46 -21.35
N ASN A 32 2.67 6.30 -21.35
CA ASN A 32 1.67 6.39 -22.41
C ASN A 32 0.96 5.04 -22.73
N TYR A 33 0.64 4.26 -21.69
CA TYR A 33 -0.05 2.97 -21.84
C TYR A 33 -1.55 3.19 -22.09
N CYS A 34 -2.04 2.73 -23.24
CA CYS A 34 -3.45 2.81 -23.64
C CYS A 34 -3.78 1.70 -24.64
N PHE A 35 -5.05 1.30 -24.77
CA PHE A 35 -5.51 0.41 -25.84
C PHE A 35 -5.15 0.94 -27.25
N SER A 36 -5.01 2.27 -27.42
CA SER A 36 -4.60 2.92 -28.68
C SER A 36 -3.08 2.98 -28.91
N THR A 37 -2.26 2.44 -27.99
CA THR A 37 -0.79 2.47 -28.06
C THR A 37 -0.14 1.09 -27.94
N VAL A 38 -0.92 0.02 -27.76
CA VAL A 38 -0.45 -1.38 -27.82
C VAL A 38 -0.15 -1.79 -29.27
N LEU A 39 0.99 -2.44 -29.48
CA LEU A 39 1.34 -3.09 -30.76
C LEU A 39 1.38 -4.63 -30.70
N GLY A 40 1.13 -5.24 -29.54
CA GLY A 40 1.31 -6.69 -29.32
C GLY A 40 2.60 -7.02 -28.57
N LYS A 41 2.91 -8.31 -28.38
CA LYS A 41 4.16 -8.73 -27.71
C LYS A 41 5.36 -8.54 -28.65
N VAL A 42 6.53 -8.17 -28.11
CA VAL A 42 7.73 -7.89 -28.93
C VAL A 42 8.17 -9.10 -29.77
N CYS A 43 8.04 -10.32 -29.23
CA CYS A 43 8.31 -11.55 -29.97
C CYS A 43 7.38 -11.78 -31.17
N GLU A 44 6.15 -11.26 -31.15
CA GLU A 44 5.23 -11.30 -32.30
C GLU A 44 5.59 -10.24 -33.35
N LEU A 45 5.97 -9.04 -32.90
CA LEU A 45 6.48 -7.98 -33.77
C LEU A 45 7.80 -8.39 -34.45
N GLU A 46 8.70 -9.06 -33.73
CA GLU A 46 9.91 -9.66 -34.28
C GLU A 46 9.65 -10.79 -35.28
N ARG A 47 8.49 -11.47 -35.21
CA ARG A 47 8.05 -12.41 -36.24
C ARG A 47 7.56 -11.65 -37.47
N MET A 48 6.66 -10.68 -37.29
CA MET A 48 6.11 -9.87 -38.39
C MET A 48 7.19 -9.08 -39.15
N ALA A 49 8.19 -8.54 -38.44
CA ALA A 49 9.31 -7.82 -39.03
C ALA A 49 10.22 -8.68 -39.93
N ARG A 50 10.19 -10.02 -39.77
CA ARG A 50 10.88 -10.97 -40.68
C ARG A 50 10.07 -11.25 -41.95
N GLU A 51 8.78 -10.91 -41.97
CA GLU A 51 7.85 -11.25 -43.06
C GLU A 51 7.59 -10.09 -44.02
N LYS A 52 7.70 -8.81 -43.60
CA LYS A 52 7.95 -7.65 -44.49
C LYS A 52 8.23 -6.32 -43.76
N ASP A 53 9.04 -5.47 -44.41
CA ASP A 53 9.24 -4.06 -44.02
C ASP A 53 7.90 -3.30 -44.07
N THR A 54 7.48 -2.78 -42.92
CA THR A 54 6.15 -2.18 -42.71
C THR A 54 6.24 -0.98 -41.78
N SER A 55 6.04 0.23 -42.31
CA SER A 55 6.14 1.47 -41.52
C SER A 55 4.87 1.74 -40.68
N ILE A 56 4.88 1.35 -39.41
CA ILE A 56 3.77 1.56 -38.48
C ILE A 56 3.78 2.99 -37.93
N LYS A 57 2.80 3.82 -38.33
CA LYS A 57 2.58 5.15 -37.74
C LYS A 57 1.73 5.05 -36.47
N LEU A 58 2.40 5.01 -35.31
CA LEU A 58 1.76 5.17 -33.99
C LEU A 58 1.36 6.63 -33.72
N GLY A 59 0.17 6.84 -33.13
CA GLY A 59 -0.19 8.13 -32.55
C GLY A 59 -1.70 8.40 -32.49
N ALA A 60 -2.37 7.96 -31.43
CA ALA A 60 -3.76 8.33 -31.16
C ALA A 60 -4.02 8.63 -29.67
N ILE A 61 -4.47 9.86 -29.42
CA ILE A 61 -5.01 10.41 -28.15
C ILE A 61 -3.99 10.61 -27.02
N LYS A 62 -3.66 11.87 -26.77
CA LYS A 62 -2.95 12.35 -25.58
C LYS A 62 -3.91 12.30 -24.37
N TYR A 63 -3.96 11.16 -23.68
CA TYR A 63 -5.01 10.88 -22.69
C TYR A 63 -4.83 11.67 -21.38
N THR A 64 -5.38 12.88 -21.33
CA THR A 64 -5.38 13.73 -20.14
C THR A 64 -6.29 13.12 -19.06
N VAL A 65 -5.70 12.39 -18.11
CA VAL A 65 -6.39 11.84 -16.92
C VAL A 65 -6.79 12.98 -15.98
N SER A 66 -7.86 13.69 -16.33
CA SER A 66 -8.42 14.82 -15.56
C SER A 66 -8.75 14.42 -14.11
N VAL A 67 -9.08 13.13 -13.89
CA VAL A 67 -9.29 12.52 -12.56
C VAL A 67 -8.09 12.71 -11.64
N LEU A 68 -6.86 12.59 -12.14
CA LEU A 68 -5.65 12.75 -11.31
C LEU A 68 -5.39 14.22 -10.97
N GLY A 69 -5.54 15.13 -11.95
CA GLY A 69 -5.47 16.57 -11.71
C GLY A 69 -6.54 17.06 -10.72
N ALA A 70 -7.79 16.61 -10.91
CA ALA A 70 -8.89 16.87 -9.98
C ALA A 70 -8.60 16.31 -8.58
N ARG A 71 -8.01 15.12 -8.46
CA ARG A 71 -7.61 14.55 -7.16
C ARG A 71 -6.52 15.37 -6.49
N ILE A 72 -5.53 15.86 -7.24
CA ILE A 72 -4.48 16.76 -6.72
C ILE A 72 -5.10 18.05 -6.20
N MET A 73 -5.98 18.69 -6.99
CA MET A 73 -6.71 19.91 -6.56
C MET A 73 -7.54 19.66 -5.30
N VAL A 74 -8.32 18.57 -5.23
CA VAL A 74 -9.12 18.25 -4.03
C VAL A 74 -8.22 17.96 -2.82
N LYS A 75 -7.11 17.21 -2.96
CA LYS A 75 -6.16 16.97 -1.84
C LYS A 75 -5.47 18.27 -1.39
N ALA A 76 -5.25 19.24 -2.28
CA ALA A 76 -4.80 20.58 -1.90
C ALA A 76 -5.90 21.36 -1.16
N SER A 77 -7.17 21.28 -1.60
CA SER A 77 -8.31 21.90 -0.90
C SER A 77 -8.53 21.33 0.50
N VAL A 78 -8.30 20.02 0.73
CA VAL A 78 -8.39 19.38 2.06
C VAL A 78 -7.51 20.11 3.09
N LYS A 79 -6.29 20.51 2.74
CA LYS A 79 -5.37 21.23 3.65
C LYS A 79 -5.93 22.58 4.12
N HIS A 80 -6.74 23.23 3.29
CA HIS A 80 -7.31 24.57 3.54
C HIS A 80 -8.75 24.51 4.09
N ALA A 81 -9.31 23.30 4.24
CA ALA A 81 -10.71 23.08 4.58
C ALA A 81 -11.05 23.38 6.04
N ARG A 82 -11.55 24.60 6.30
CA ARG A 82 -12.07 24.98 7.62
C ARG A 82 -13.33 24.17 7.95
N GLY A 83 -13.32 23.44 9.07
CA GLY A 83 -14.48 22.74 9.64
C GLY A 83 -14.60 21.23 9.35
N LYS A 84 -14.97 20.47 10.39
CA LYS A 84 -15.05 18.98 10.39
C LYS A 84 -16.09 18.38 9.42
N ARG A 85 -17.04 19.18 8.89
CA ARG A 85 -17.98 18.74 7.83
C ARG A 85 -17.33 18.82 6.45
N LEU A 86 -16.75 19.98 6.09
CA LEU A 86 -16.11 20.20 4.80
C LEU A 86 -14.91 19.27 4.57
N ARG A 87 -14.04 19.10 5.58
CA ARG A 87 -12.89 18.18 5.48
C ARG A 87 -13.35 16.74 5.18
N ARG A 88 -14.41 16.25 5.84
CA ARG A 88 -14.96 14.90 5.57
C ARG A 88 -15.51 14.75 4.14
N ILE A 89 -16.18 15.76 3.60
CA ILE A 89 -16.70 15.76 2.22
C ILE A 89 -15.56 15.73 1.20
N LEU A 90 -14.51 16.53 1.41
CA LEU A 90 -13.36 16.58 0.51
C LEU A 90 -12.50 15.29 0.59
N GLU A 91 -12.38 14.68 1.77
CA GLU A 91 -11.72 13.37 1.91
C GLU A 91 -12.49 12.25 1.20
N ALA A 92 -13.82 12.19 1.35
CA ALA A 92 -14.66 11.28 0.59
C ALA A 92 -14.50 11.50 -0.93
N ARG A 93 -14.38 12.75 -1.38
CA ARG A 93 -14.18 13.09 -2.80
C ARG A 93 -12.80 12.68 -3.33
N GLN A 94 -11.70 12.88 -2.59
CA GLN A 94 -10.37 12.40 -3.05
C GLN A 94 -10.25 10.87 -3.00
N LEU A 95 -10.95 10.22 -2.08
CA LEU A 95 -11.05 8.76 -2.02
C LEU A 95 -11.85 8.19 -3.19
N ALA A 96 -12.98 8.80 -3.55
CA ALA A 96 -13.75 8.43 -4.74
C ALA A 96 -12.92 8.61 -6.04
N LEU A 97 -12.19 9.73 -6.17
CA LEU A 97 -11.29 9.95 -7.31
C LEU A 97 -10.11 8.96 -7.33
N LYS A 98 -9.60 8.53 -6.16
CA LYS A 98 -8.62 7.42 -6.07
C LYS A 98 -9.23 6.11 -6.56
N LEU A 99 -10.45 5.79 -6.12
CA LEU A 99 -11.14 4.56 -6.50
C LEU A 99 -11.37 4.51 -8.02
N VAL A 100 -11.87 5.59 -8.62
CA VAL A 100 -12.05 5.69 -10.08
C VAL A 100 -10.73 5.44 -10.81
N ALA A 101 -9.64 6.12 -10.44
CA ALA A 101 -8.34 5.93 -11.08
C ALA A 101 -7.79 4.49 -10.94
N ASN A 102 -7.96 3.87 -9.78
CA ASN A 102 -7.56 2.48 -9.55
C ASN A 102 -8.42 1.48 -10.35
N VAL A 103 -9.73 1.74 -10.47
CA VAL A 103 -10.66 0.91 -11.26
C VAL A 103 -10.42 1.09 -12.76
N THR A 104 -10.01 2.26 -13.26
CA THR A 104 -9.59 2.45 -14.66
C THR A 104 -8.44 1.51 -15.03
N TYR A 105 -7.45 1.34 -14.14
CA TYR A 105 -6.41 0.33 -14.31
C TYR A 105 -6.98 -1.10 -14.21
N GLY A 106 -7.70 -1.43 -13.14
CA GLY A 106 -8.24 -2.79 -12.93
C GLY A 106 -9.25 -3.26 -13.99
N TYR A 107 -9.83 -2.35 -14.78
CA TYR A 107 -10.66 -2.69 -15.94
C TYR A 107 -9.86 -3.35 -17.08
N THR A 108 -8.56 -3.03 -17.22
CA THR A 108 -7.70 -3.64 -18.26
C THR A 108 -7.48 -5.13 -18.01
N SER A 109 -7.37 -5.57 -16.75
CA SER A 109 -7.20 -6.97 -16.34
C SER A 109 -8.52 -7.72 -16.07
N ALA A 110 -9.68 -7.20 -16.50
CA ALA A 110 -10.99 -7.69 -16.09
C ALA A 110 -11.48 -8.95 -16.85
N ASN A 111 -10.65 -9.98 -16.97
CA ASN A 111 -10.86 -11.11 -17.89
C ASN A 111 -12.15 -11.93 -17.66
N PHE A 112 -12.74 -11.92 -16.46
CA PHE A 112 -13.94 -12.73 -16.15
C PHE A 112 -15.27 -12.04 -16.50
N SER A 113 -15.33 -10.70 -16.44
CA SER A 113 -16.60 -9.95 -16.58
C SER A 113 -16.46 -8.56 -17.22
N GLY A 114 -15.25 -8.17 -17.64
CA GLY A 114 -14.97 -6.95 -18.38
C GLY A 114 -15.44 -7.05 -19.83
N ARG A 115 -15.90 -5.92 -20.39
CA ARG A 115 -16.40 -5.86 -21.77
C ARG A 115 -15.29 -5.57 -22.80
N MET A 116 -14.12 -5.14 -22.33
CA MET A 116 -12.94 -4.84 -23.15
C MET A 116 -11.65 -4.96 -22.31
N PRO A 117 -11.28 -6.16 -21.82
CA PRO A 117 -9.98 -6.39 -21.20
C PRO A 117 -8.84 -6.35 -22.24
N CYS A 118 -7.63 -6.06 -21.77
CA CYS A 118 -6.36 -6.14 -22.50
C CYS A 118 -5.26 -6.44 -21.48
N VAL A 119 -4.86 -7.70 -21.43
CA VAL A 119 -3.92 -8.25 -20.44
C VAL A 119 -2.52 -7.65 -20.65
N GLU A 120 -2.18 -7.41 -21.91
CA GLU A 120 -0.92 -6.85 -22.38
C GLU A 120 -0.67 -5.44 -21.79
N VAL A 121 -1.74 -4.62 -21.65
CA VAL A 121 -1.67 -3.33 -20.95
C VAL A 121 -1.50 -3.51 -19.45
N ALA A 122 -2.26 -4.42 -18.84
CA ALA A 122 -2.20 -4.68 -17.41
C ALA A 122 -0.81 -5.16 -16.97
N ASP A 123 -0.25 -6.12 -17.70
CA ASP A 123 1.07 -6.67 -17.47
C ASP A 123 2.18 -5.64 -17.72
N ALA A 124 2.07 -4.81 -18.77
CA ALA A 124 3.03 -3.72 -19.00
C ALA A 124 3.04 -2.70 -17.83
N ILE A 125 1.86 -2.35 -17.29
CA ILE A 125 1.74 -1.46 -16.13
C ILE A 125 2.30 -2.11 -14.85
N LEU A 126 2.02 -3.40 -14.63
CA LEU A 126 2.54 -4.16 -13.49
C LEU A 126 4.06 -4.32 -13.54
N GLY A 127 4.58 -4.77 -14.67
CA GLY A 127 6.01 -4.94 -14.92
C GLY A 127 6.78 -3.64 -14.76
N LYS A 128 6.28 -2.53 -15.33
CA LYS A 128 6.95 -1.22 -15.21
C LYS A 128 6.83 -0.61 -13.81
N GLY A 129 5.72 -0.85 -13.11
CA GLY A 129 5.57 -0.51 -11.70
C GLY A 129 6.58 -1.26 -10.82
N ARG A 130 6.73 -2.57 -11.04
CA ARG A 130 7.72 -3.42 -10.39
C ARG A 130 9.15 -2.98 -10.68
N GLU A 131 9.51 -2.79 -11.95
CA GLU A 131 10.84 -2.33 -12.37
C GLU A 131 11.19 -0.98 -11.73
N THR A 132 10.24 -0.06 -11.60
CA THR A 132 10.47 1.23 -10.95
C THR A 132 10.74 1.07 -9.44
N LEU A 133 10.02 0.17 -8.77
CA LEU A 133 10.27 -0.14 -7.36
C LEU A 133 11.63 -0.84 -7.18
N GLU A 134 11.98 -1.81 -8.04
CA GLU A 134 13.28 -2.50 -8.01
C GLU A 134 14.44 -1.52 -8.25
N ARG A 135 14.34 -0.63 -9.25
CA ARG A 135 15.31 0.47 -9.49
C ARG A 135 15.47 1.37 -8.27
N ALA A 136 14.37 1.76 -7.62
CA ALA A 136 14.42 2.60 -6.43
C ALA A 136 15.07 1.88 -5.22
N ILE A 137 14.80 0.58 -5.06
CA ILE A 137 15.42 -0.27 -4.03
C ILE A 137 16.93 -0.35 -4.24
N THR A 138 17.38 -0.61 -5.47
CA THR A 138 18.81 -0.60 -5.82
C THR A 138 19.45 0.75 -5.51
N ARG A 139 18.84 1.86 -5.96
CA ARG A 139 19.36 3.22 -5.68
C ARG A 139 19.49 3.51 -4.19
N VAL A 140 18.54 3.10 -3.36
CA VAL A 140 18.61 3.30 -1.90
C VAL A 140 19.71 2.45 -1.26
N ASN A 141 19.88 1.20 -1.70
CA ASN A 141 20.87 0.28 -1.13
C ASN A 141 22.32 0.58 -1.56
N GLU A 142 22.52 1.14 -2.76
CA GLU A 142 23.85 1.47 -3.31
C GLU A 142 24.22 2.94 -3.10
N GLY A 143 23.23 3.83 -2.89
CA GLY A 143 23.45 5.27 -2.74
C GLY A 143 23.98 5.67 -1.36
N ASN A 144 24.67 6.83 -1.30
CA ASN A 144 25.25 7.35 -0.07
C ASN A 144 24.19 7.99 0.86
N TYR A 145 23.32 7.15 1.42
CA TYR A 145 22.23 7.53 2.31
C TYR A 145 22.52 7.27 3.80
N GLY A 146 23.81 7.14 4.17
CA GLY A 146 24.24 6.94 5.57
C GLY A 146 24.07 5.50 6.06
N GLY A 147 24.36 4.51 5.22
CA GLY A 147 24.14 3.09 5.54
C GLY A 147 22.66 2.70 5.58
N ALA A 148 21.79 3.50 4.96
CA ALA A 148 20.38 3.20 4.81
C ALA A 148 20.17 1.96 3.93
N LYS A 149 19.17 1.13 4.25
CA LYS A 149 18.90 -0.12 3.52
C LYS A 149 17.40 -0.39 3.45
N VAL A 150 16.92 -0.87 2.29
CA VAL A 150 15.55 -1.34 2.16
C VAL A 150 15.38 -2.69 2.88
N ILE A 151 14.40 -2.75 3.78
CA ILE A 151 14.04 -3.94 4.59
C ILE A 151 12.71 -4.59 4.18
N TYR A 152 11.86 -3.85 3.45
CA TYR A 152 10.56 -4.32 2.96
C TYR A 152 10.04 -3.44 1.80
N GLY A 153 9.07 -3.93 1.03
CA GLY A 153 8.32 -3.16 0.05
C GLY A 153 7.03 -3.86 -0.38
N ASP A 154 5.95 -3.09 -0.58
CA ASP A 154 4.62 -3.56 -0.98
C ASP A 154 4.10 -2.74 -2.17
N THR A 155 4.34 -3.23 -3.39
CA THR A 155 3.81 -2.76 -4.70
C THR A 155 4.16 -1.34 -5.13
N ASP A 156 3.94 -0.36 -4.27
CA ASP A 156 4.03 1.07 -4.48
C ASP A 156 4.86 1.78 -3.39
N SER A 157 5.22 1.04 -2.33
CA SER A 157 5.94 1.53 -1.16
C SER A 157 7.22 0.74 -0.87
N MET A 158 8.22 1.40 -0.28
CA MET A 158 9.51 0.80 0.11
C MET A 158 9.93 1.28 1.51
N PHE A 159 10.60 0.42 2.27
CA PHE A 159 10.89 0.67 3.67
C PHE A 159 12.37 0.74 3.97
N VAL A 160 12.82 1.96 4.25
CA VAL A 160 14.21 2.31 4.42
C VAL A 160 14.55 2.32 5.91
N LEU A 161 15.32 1.33 6.36
CA LEU A 161 15.98 1.38 7.65
C LEU A 161 17.14 2.36 7.56
N VAL A 162 17.17 3.36 8.43
CA VAL A 162 18.33 4.24 8.64
C VAL A 162 18.92 3.94 10.03
N PRO A 163 20.02 3.19 10.15
CA PRO A 163 20.57 2.79 11.44
C PRO A 163 21.06 3.99 12.26
N GLY A 164 20.67 4.07 13.53
CA GLY A 164 21.18 5.07 14.49
C GLY A 164 20.64 6.50 14.33
N ALA A 165 19.96 6.82 13.23
CA ALA A 165 19.44 8.17 12.97
C ALA A 165 18.36 8.62 13.98
N THR A 166 18.41 9.91 14.33
CA THR A 166 17.32 10.62 15.01
C THR A 166 16.12 10.82 14.09
N LYS A 167 14.98 11.25 14.65
CA LYS A 167 13.75 11.51 13.87
C LYS A 167 13.98 12.51 12.73
N SER A 168 14.64 13.65 13.00
CA SER A 168 14.87 14.69 11.98
C SER A 168 15.85 14.24 10.90
N GLU A 169 16.93 13.53 11.26
CA GLU A 169 17.85 12.93 10.27
C GLU A 169 17.13 11.90 9.38
N ALA A 170 16.25 11.07 9.95
CA ALA A 170 15.45 10.12 9.19
C ALA A 170 14.47 10.81 8.22
N PHE A 171 13.83 11.92 8.61
CA PHE A 171 13.03 12.74 7.69
C PHE A 171 13.89 13.41 6.62
N ALA A 172 15.07 13.96 6.97
CA ALA A 172 15.97 14.60 6.00
C ALA A 172 16.52 13.61 4.96
N ILE A 173 16.89 12.40 5.40
CA ILE A 173 17.32 11.30 4.52
C ILE A 173 16.15 10.81 3.66
N GLY A 174 14.96 10.63 4.24
CA GLY A 174 13.75 10.26 3.51
C GLY A 174 13.34 11.29 2.45
N ARG A 175 13.44 12.59 2.75
CA ARG A 175 13.23 13.69 1.78
C ARG A 175 14.23 13.60 0.62
N ARG A 176 15.52 13.46 0.93
CA ARG A 176 16.59 13.30 -0.09
C ARG A 176 16.37 12.08 -1.00
N ILE A 177 15.99 10.93 -0.43
CA ILE A 177 15.64 9.71 -1.19
C ILE A 177 14.42 9.97 -2.09
N ALA A 178 13.37 10.61 -1.58
CA ALA A 178 12.17 10.92 -2.36
C ALA A 178 12.45 11.85 -3.54
N ASP A 179 13.26 12.90 -3.35
CA ASP A 179 13.68 13.80 -4.41
C ASP A 179 14.55 13.08 -5.45
N ASP A 180 15.49 12.26 -5.01
CA ASP A 180 16.44 11.56 -5.88
C ASP A 180 15.76 10.47 -6.73
N VAL A 181 14.88 9.66 -6.15
CA VAL A 181 14.09 8.67 -6.90
C VAL A 181 13.05 9.36 -7.81
N THR A 182 12.59 10.56 -7.47
CA THR A 182 11.70 11.35 -8.35
C THR A 182 12.43 11.86 -9.59
N LYS A 183 13.67 12.36 -9.47
CA LYS A 183 14.50 12.81 -10.62
C LYS A 183 14.77 11.69 -11.62
N ASP A 184 14.89 10.46 -11.13
CA ASP A 184 15.16 9.24 -11.91
C ASP A 184 13.97 8.73 -12.75
N ASN A 185 12.79 9.37 -12.67
CA ASN A 185 11.57 8.85 -13.26
C ASN A 185 10.79 9.90 -14.07
N PRO A 186 10.12 9.49 -15.17
CA PRO A 186 9.34 10.40 -16.00
C PRO A 186 8.13 10.98 -15.27
N THR A 187 7.83 12.25 -15.52
CA THR A 187 6.62 12.91 -15.03
C THR A 187 5.37 12.16 -15.53
N PRO A 188 4.35 11.89 -14.70
CA PRO A 188 4.13 12.37 -13.32
C PRO A 188 4.49 11.37 -12.21
N VAL A 189 5.42 10.43 -12.42
CA VAL A 189 5.90 9.55 -11.33
C VAL A 189 6.69 10.38 -10.31
N VAL A 190 6.25 10.37 -9.05
CA VAL A 190 6.87 11.12 -7.94
C VAL A 190 6.82 10.27 -6.68
N LEU A 191 8.00 9.92 -6.13
CA LEU A 191 8.09 9.33 -4.80
C LEU A 191 7.87 10.41 -3.74
N LYS A 192 7.20 10.07 -2.64
CA LYS A 192 6.93 10.99 -1.53
C LYS A 192 7.16 10.26 -0.22
N LEU A 193 7.85 10.92 0.70
CA LEU A 193 7.84 10.55 2.10
C LEU A 193 6.48 10.92 2.68
N GLU A 194 5.62 9.95 3.04
CA GLU A 194 4.38 10.23 3.77
C GLU A 194 4.62 10.40 5.27
N LYS A 195 5.61 9.67 5.82
CA LYS A 195 5.81 9.49 7.27
C LYS A 195 7.15 8.87 7.64
N VAL A 196 7.60 9.17 8.85
CA VAL A 196 8.75 8.53 9.53
C VAL A 196 8.25 7.84 10.81
N TYR A 197 9.03 6.90 11.33
CA TYR A 197 8.46 5.75 11.99
C TYR A 197 9.42 5.19 13.07
N MET A 198 9.14 5.48 14.35
CA MET A 198 10.12 5.33 15.45
C MET A 198 9.77 4.20 16.43
N GLY A 199 10.24 2.97 16.16
CA GLY A 199 10.01 1.80 17.04
C GLY A 199 8.90 0.88 16.56
N CYS A 200 9.03 -0.44 16.77
CA CYS A 200 8.94 -1.35 15.62
C CYS A 200 8.32 -2.77 15.84
N VAL A 201 7.23 -3.15 15.13
CA VAL A 201 6.98 -4.56 14.68
C VAL A 201 6.48 -4.69 13.21
N LEU A 202 7.23 -5.39 12.35
CA LEU A 202 6.80 -5.95 11.04
C LEU A 202 6.74 -7.45 11.30
N GLU A 203 5.60 -8.08 11.05
CA GLU A 203 5.44 -9.51 11.33
C GLU A 203 5.63 -10.32 10.05
N THR A 204 4.75 -10.07 9.08
CA THR A 204 4.71 -10.74 7.76
C THR A 204 4.17 -9.75 6.70
N LYS A 205 4.09 -10.18 5.43
CA LYS A 205 3.49 -9.40 4.35
C LYS A 205 2.12 -8.83 4.75
N LYS A 206 2.00 -7.51 4.64
CA LYS A 206 0.82 -6.69 5.00
C LYS A 206 0.39 -6.72 6.49
N ARG A 207 1.24 -7.19 7.42
CA ARG A 207 0.97 -7.28 8.89
C ARG A 207 2.03 -6.57 9.74
N TYR A 208 1.67 -5.44 10.38
CA TYR A 208 2.61 -4.52 11.03
C TYR A 208 2.02 -3.47 11.97
N ALA A 209 2.86 -2.87 12.82
CA ALA A 209 2.52 -1.70 13.63
C ALA A 209 3.72 -0.88 14.14
N GLY A 210 3.47 0.38 14.47
CA GLY A 210 4.33 1.20 15.32
C GLY A 210 4.04 2.71 15.29
N TRP A 211 4.88 3.49 15.96
CA TRP A 211 4.77 4.94 16.10
C TRP A 211 5.08 5.72 14.81
N MET A 212 4.02 6.13 14.12
CA MET A 212 4.00 7.04 12.98
C MET A 212 4.18 8.50 13.40
N TYR A 213 4.98 9.23 12.64
CA TYR A 213 5.14 10.67 12.66
C TYR A 213 4.96 11.17 11.22
N GLU A 214 4.03 12.09 10.98
CA GLU A 214 3.83 12.71 9.66
C GLU A 214 4.79 13.89 9.45
N ASN A 215 5.23 14.55 10.53
CA ASN A 215 6.07 15.74 10.52
C ASN A 215 7.27 15.66 11.49
N GLU A 216 8.30 16.46 11.21
CA GLU A 216 9.47 16.62 12.10
C GLU A 216 9.11 17.26 13.45
N ASP A 217 8.05 18.07 13.50
CA ASP A 217 7.56 18.73 14.71
C ASP A 217 6.66 17.85 15.60
N ASP A 218 6.19 16.70 15.09
CA ASP A 218 5.26 15.82 15.82
C ASP A 218 5.90 15.28 17.11
N LYS A 219 5.43 15.75 18.28
CA LYS A 219 6.01 15.42 19.59
C LYS A 219 5.72 13.99 20.03
N GLU A 220 4.51 13.51 19.76
CA GLU A 220 4.04 12.17 20.08
C GLU A 220 3.73 11.43 18.78
N GLY A 221 4.12 10.15 18.71
CA GLY A 221 3.80 9.31 17.57
C GLY A 221 2.37 8.77 17.66
N VAL A 222 1.73 8.57 16.52
CA VAL A 222 0.45 7.87 16.42
C VAL A 222 0.72 6.39 16.17
N LEU A 223 0.06 5.47 16.86
CA LEU A 223 0.19 4.04 16.59
C LEU A 223 -0.53 3.69 15.29
N ASP A 224 0.20 3.67 14.16
CA ASP A 224 -0.33 3.06 12.93
C ASP A 224 -0.21 1.53 13.04
N SER A 225 -1.27 0.81 12.69
CA SER A 225 -1.36 -0.64 12.80
C SER A 225 -2.25 -1.20 11.70
N LYS A 226 -1.77 -2.23 11.02
CA LYS A 226 -2.25 -2.65 9.70
C LYS A 226 -2.10 -4.17 9.56
N GLY A 227 -3.17 -4.84 9.12
CA GLY A 227 -3.25 -6.30 9.02
C GLY A 227 -3.28 -7.07 10.35
N LEU A 228 -2.79 -6.48 11.44
CA LEU A 228 -2.82 -7.04 12.80
C LEU A 228 -4.23 -7.03 13.42
N GLU A 229 -4.39 -7.89 14.43
CA GLU A 229 -5.62 -8.14 15.19
C GLU A 229 -6.14 -6.92 15.98
N THR A 230 -5.38 -5.82 16.03
CA THR A 230 -5.77 -4.50 16.54
C THR A 230 -6.85 -3.83 15.71
N ILE A 231 -6.78 -3.93 14.37
CA ILE A 231 -7.70 -3.26 13.44
C ILE A 231 -8.67 -4.23 12.74
N ARG A 232 -8.45 -5.54 12.90
CA ARG A 232 -9.34 -6.59 12.39
C ARG A 232 -10.65 -6.62 13.16
N ARG A 233 -11.72 -7.01 12.47
CA ARG A 233 -13.07 -7.11 13.03
C ARG A 233 -13.55 -8.55 13.22
N ASP A 234 -12.84 -9.52 12.63
CA ASP A 234 -13.16 -10.95 12.68
C ASP A 234 -12.61 -11.66 13.93
N THR A 235 -11.97 -10.90 14.83
CA THR A 235 -11.48 -11.28 16.16
C THR A 235 -12.30 -10.61 17.26
N CYS A 236 -12.25 -11.15 18.47
CA CYS A 236 -12.94 -10.57 19.63
C CYS A 236 -12.19 -9.34 20.21
N PRO A 237 -12.88 -8.32 20.75
CA PRO A 237 -12.28 -7.06 21.22
C PRO A 237 -11.17 -7.20 22.26
N VAL A 238 -11.17 -8.24 23.10
CA VAL A 238 -10.12 -8.50 24.09
C VAL A 238 -8.74 -8.65 23.44
N VAL A 239 -8.66 -9.29 22.26
CA VAL A 239 -7.39 -9.49 21.53
C VAL A 239 -6.84 -8.15 21.05
N ALA A 240 -7.68 -7.30 20.44
CA ALA A 240 -7.29 -5.98 19.98
C ALA A 240 -6.75 -5.11 21.13
N LYS A 241 -7.51 -5.02 22.24
CA LYS A 241 -7.14 -4.25 23.44
C LYS A 241 -5.83 -4.71 24.08
N ILE A 242 -5.61 -6.02 24.18
CA ILE A 242 -4.39 -6.59 24.74
C ILE A 242 -3.21 -6.33 23.79
N LEU A 243 -3.37 -6.61 22.49
CA LEU A 243 -2.30 -6.43 21.50
C LEU A 243 -1.88 -4.96 21.36
N GLU A 244 -2.82 -4.02 21.32
CA GLU A 244 -2.55 -2.58 21.29
C GLU A 244 -1.71 -2.14 22.51
N LYS A 245 -2.12 -2.52 23.73
CA LYS A 245 -1.38 -2.18 24.94
C LYS A 245 -0.03 -2.89 25.02
N SER A 246 0.07 -4.11 24.51
CA SER A 246 1.34 -4.84 24.37
C SER A 246 2.28 -4.15 23.38
N LEU A 247 1.80 -3.67 22.22
CA LEU A 247 2.59 -2.91 21.25
C LEU A 247 3.14 -1.61 21.85
N HIS A 248 2.33 -0.85 22.59
CA HIS A 248 2.82 0.31 23.33
C HIS A 248 3.96 -0.04 24.30
N LEU A 249 3.84 -1.13 25.06
CA LEU A 249 4.88 -1.59 25.99
C LEU A 249 6.12 -2.13 25.25
N ILE A 250 5.93 -2.72 24.06
CA ILE A 250 7.00 -3.15 23.15
C ILE A 250 7.84 -1.94 22.70
N PHE A 251 7.18 -0.85 22.29
CA PHE A 251 7.89 0.34 21.79
C PHE A 251 8.54 1.18 22.89
N THR A 252 7.95 1.23 24.08
CA THR A 252 8.60 1.84 25.26
C THR A 252 9.70 0.97 25.89
N ARG A 253 10.06 -0.16 25.27
CA ARG A 253 11.08 -1.13 25.75
C ARG A 253 10.81 -1.70 27.16
N ASN A 254 9.54 -1.73 27.60
CA ASN A 254 9.17 -2.06 28.97
C ASN A 254 8.86 -3.56 29.14
N TRP A 255 9.90 -4.40 29.08
CA TRP A 255 9.73 -5.87 29.10
C TRP A 255 9.12 -6.38 30.40
N ARG A 256 9.47 -5.78 31.55
CA ARG A 256 8.90 -6.11 32.86
C ARG A 256 7.40 -5.77 32.90
N GLY A 257 7.03 -4.56 32.47
CA GLY A 257 5.64 -4.12 32.37
C GLY A 257 4.82 -4.98 31.40
N LEU A 258 5.38 -5.39 30.27
CA LEU A 258 4.74 -6.29 29.31
C LEU A 258 4.44 -7.67 29.93
N SER A 259 5.42 -8.30 30.58
CA SER A 259 5.25 -9.59 31.25
C SER A 259 4.21 -9.53 32.38
N VAL A 260 4.29 -8.51 33.25
CA VAL A 260 3.31 -8.29 34.31
C VAL A 260 1.91 -8.04 33.73
N TYR A 261 1.78 -7.21 32.68
CA TYR A 261 0.50 -6.92 32.03
C TYR A 261 -0.15 -8.18 31.45
N LEU A 262 0.59 -8.97 30.68
CA LEU A 262 0.10 -10.21 30.07
C LEU A 262 -0.30 -11.23 31.13
N ASN A 263 0.55 -11.50 32.13
CA ASN A 263 0.24 -12.43 33.21
C ASN A 263 -0.98 -11.98 34.04
N THR A 264 -1.14 -10.68 34.29
CA THR A 264 -2.33 -10.13 34.96
C THR A 264 -3.60 -10.32 34.10
N LYS A 265 -3.51 -10.12 32.78
CA LYS A 265 -4.67 -10.24 31.88
C LYS A 265 -5.08 -11.69 31.60
N LEU A 266 -4.12 -12.62 31.58
CA LEU A 266 -4.38 -14.04 31.41
C LEU A 266 -4.94 -14.67 32.70
N SER A 267 -4.39 -14.34 33.87
CA SER A 267 -4.93 -14.83 35.15
C SER A 267 -6.35 -14.31 35.44
N ARG A 268 -6.63 -13.05 35.11
CA ARG A 268 -7.94 -12.40 35.27
C ARG A 268 -8.82 -12.43 34.02
N LEU A 269 -8.60 -13.39 33.11
CA LEU A 269 -9.34 -13.47 31.84
C LEU A 269 -10.85 -13.68 32.07
N ARG A 270 -11.22 -14.41 33.13
CA ARG A 270 -12.62 -14.65 33.54
C ARG A 270 -13.31 -13.42 34.13
N ASP A 271 -12.55 -12.42 34.57
CA ASP A 271 -13.06 -11.20 35.21
C ASP A 271 -13.38 -10.10 34.17
N LEU A 272 -13.10 -10.34 32.89
CA LEU A 272 -13.34 -9.39 31.81
C LEU A 272 -14.80 -9.47 31.31
N PRO A 273 -15.42 -8.34 30.90
CA PRO A 273 -16.79 -8.35 30.41
C PRO A 273 -17.01 -9.28 29.20
N TYR A 274 -18.09 -10.06 29.20
CA TYR A 274 -18.45 -10.96 28.09
C TYR A 274 -18.52 -10.26 26.72
N THR A 275 -18.83 -8.96 26.70
CA THR A 275 -18.81 -8.12 25.48
C THR A 275 -17.45 -8.09 24.78
N ASP A 276 -16.35 -8.26 25.51
CA ASP A 276 -14.99 -8.26 24.96
C ASP A 276 -14.62 -9.60 24.29
N PHE A 277 -15.45 -10.63 24.45
CA PHE A 277 -15.28 -11.95 23.82
C PHE A 277 -16.21 -12.18 22.62
N VAL A 278 -17.10 -11.23 22.31
CA VAL A 278 -18.02 -11.32 21.16
C VAL A 278 -17.25 -11.28 19.84
N PHE A 279 -17.54 -12.21 18.93
CA PHE A 279 -17.02 -12.23 17.57
C PHE A 279 -18.05 -11.64 16.59
N SER A 280 -17.59 -10.76 15.70
CA SER A 280 -18.42 -10.13 14.67
C SER A 280 -17.94 -10.56 13.28
N LYS A 281 -18.67 -11.45 12.61
CA LYS A 281 -18.35 -11.91 11.25
C LYS A 281 -19.51 -11.70 10.29
N GLU A 282 -19.18 -11.40 9.05
CA GLU A 282 -20.15 -11.25 7.97
C GLU A 282 -20.81 -12.60 7.65
N PHE A 283 -22.14 -12.59 7.54
CA PHE A 283 -22.94 -13.70 7.05
C PHE A 283 -23.26 -13.45 5.57
N ARG A 284 -23.02 -14.44 4.71
CA ARG A 284 -23.11 -14.30 3.24
C ARG A 284 -24.25 -15.10 2.60
N GLY A 285 -25.09 -15.75 3.40
CA GLY A 285 -26.17 -16.63 2.92
C GLY A 285 -25.64 -17.95 2.38
N GLU A 286 -24.98 -17.90 1.23
CA GLU A 286 -24.45 -19.07 0.52
C GLU A 286 -23.11 -19.53 1.11
N TYR A 287 -23.07 -20.81 1.48
CA TYR A 287 -21.90 -21.55 1.95
C TYR A 287 -21.97 -22.99 1.44
N THR A 288 -20.84 -23.66 1.25
CA THR A 288 -20.83 -25.10 0.96
C THR A 288 -21.19 -25.91 2.21
N ASP A 289 -21.82 -27.07 2.05
CA ASP A 289 -22.43 -27.83 3.17
C ASP A 289 -21.43 -28.20 4.28
N ASN A 290 -20.17 -28.43 3.90
CA ASN A 290 -19.07 -28.78 4.82
C ASN A 290 -18.27 -27.56 5.32
N ALA A 291 -18.70 -26.33 5.05
CA ALA A 291 -17.97 -25.12 5.46
C ALA A 291 -18.03 -24.92 6.99
N PRO A 292 -16.87 -24.84 7.69
CA PRO A 292 -16.83 -24.64 9.14
C PRO A 292 -17.11 -23.17 9.50
N VAL A 293 -18.38 -22.77 9.40
CA VAL A 293 -18.85 -21.38 9.53
C VAL A 293 -19.69 -21.24 10.81
N PRO A 294 -19.13 -20.75 11.94
CA PRO A 294 -19.86 -20.67 13.19
C PRO A 294 -21.13 -19.80 13.09
N GLN A 295 -21.09 -18.70 12.34
CA GLN A 295 -22.26 -17.82 12.18
C GLN A 295 -23.40 -18.46 11.37
N LEU A 296 -23.15 -19.50 10.57
CA LEU A 296 -24.21 -20.27 9.91
C LEU A 296 -24.97 -21.14 10.92
N LYS A 297 -24.24 -21.79 11.86
CA LYS A 297 -24.82 -22.60 12.95
C LYS A 297 -25.48 -21.79 14.07
N VAL A 298 -25.52 -20.47 13.96
CA VAL A 298 -26.15 -19.52 14.92
C VAL A 298 -27.24 -18.68 14.24
N ALA A 299 -27.30 -18.69 12.90
CA ALA A 299 -28.36 -18.04 12.11
C ALA A 299 -29.45 -19.03 11.63
N LEU A 300 -29.24 -20.33 11.86
CA LEU A 300 -30.18 -21.44 11.68
C LEU A 300 -30.71 -21.89 13.05
#